data_AF-A0A948BF08-F1
#
_entry.id   AF-A0A948BF08-F1
#
_cell.length_a   1.000
_cell.length_b   1.000
_cell.length_c   1.000
_cell.angle_alpha   90.00
_cell.angle_beta   90.00
_cell.angle_gamma   90.00
#
_symmetry.space_group_name_H-M   'P 1'
#
loop_
_entity.id
_entity.type
_entity.pdbx_description
1 polymer ?
#
loop_
_entity_poly.entity_id
_entity_poly.type
_entity_poly.pdbx_seq_one_letter_code
_entity_poly.pdbx_strand_id
1 'polypeptide(L)' 'MKKTAKTPENTEFAAVDAALKRAAKAAHSLARKTKTPCYIWKDGKIVNVAERQSDLKTGRND' A
#
# COMPACT_ATOMS: atom_id res chain seq x y z
N MET A 1 -22.31 1.02 2.64
CA MET A 1 -21.88 1.22 1.23
C MET A 1 -21.42 -0.13 0.68
N LYS A 2 -22.16 -0.71 -0.26
CA LYS A 2 -21.82 -2.02 -0.85
C LYS A 2 -20.71 -1.81 -1.89
N LYS A 3 -19.51 -2.34 -1.65
CA LYS A 3 -18.45 -2.39 -2.67
C LYS A 3 -18.81 -3.52 -3.63
N THR A 4 -19.45 -3.20 -4.74
CA THR A 4 -19.54 -4.12 -5.87
C THR A 4 -18.13 -4.33 -6.40
N ALA A 5 -17.54 -5.49 -6.12
CA ALA A 5 -16.34 -5.93 -6.80
C ALA A 5 -16.70 -5.96 -8.30
N LYS A 6 -16.11 -5.05 -9.07
CA LYS A 6 -16.28 -5.03 -10.52
C LYS A 6 -15.46 -6.20 -11.02
N THR A 7 -16.09 -7.36 -11.11
CA THR A 7 -15.45 -8.57 -11.66
C THR A 7 -14.91 -8.19 -13.03
N PRO A 8 -13.61 -8.39 -13.32
CA PRO A 8 -13.10 -8.09 -14.64
C PRO A 8 -13.86 -8.93 -15.66
N GLU A 9 -14.32 -8.29 -16.74
CA GLU A 9 -15.07 -8.96 -17.81
C GLU A 9 -14.23 -10.05 -18.50
N ASN A 10 -12.90 -9.97 -18.38
CA ASN A 10 -11.95 -10.97 -18.86
C ASN A 10 -11.43 -11.85 -17.70
N THR A 11 -11.60 -13.16 -17.85
CA THR A 11 -11.16 -14.21 -16.92
C THR A 11 -9.67 -14.17 -16.63
N GLU A 12 -8.85 -13.77 -17.60
CA GLU A 12 -7.39 -13.63 -17.45
C GLU A 12 -7.02 -12.58 -16.39
N PHE A 13 -7.88 -11.59 -16.15
CA PHE A 13 -7.64 -10.56 -15.14
C PHE A 13 -8.28 -10.88 -13.78
N ALA A 14 -8.99 -12.00 -13.64
CA ALA A 14 -9.67 -12.37 -12.39
C ALA A 14 -8.71 -12.45 -11.20
N ALA A 15 -7.44 -12.76 -11.43
CA ALA A 15 -6.41 -12.89 -10.39
C ALA A 15 -5.57 -11.61 -10.16
N VAL A 16 -5.76 -10.54 -10.96
CA VAL A 16 -4.90 -9.34 -10.90
C VAL A 16 -4.94 -8.68 -9.54
N ASP A 17 -6.13 -8.50 -8.97
CA ASP A 17 -6.30 -7.91 -7.64
C ASP A 17 -5.55 -8.70 -6.55
N ALA A 18 -5.62 -10.03 -6.63
CA ALA A 18 -4.93 -10.91 -5.68
C ALA A 18 -3.41 -10.83 -5.86
N ALA A 19 -2.92 -10.82 -7.10
CA ALA A 19 -1.51 -10.66 -7.41
C ALA A 19 -0.97 -9.31 -6.91
N LEU A 20 -1.70 -8.22 -7.17
CA LEU A 20 -1.33 -6.87 -6.75
C LEU A 20 -1.27 -6.75 -5.23
N LYS A 21 -2.25 -7.29 -4.51
CA LYS A 21 -2.25 -7.31 -3.03
C LYS A 21 -1.05 -8.09 -2.47
N ARG A 22 -0.71 -9.23 -3.08
CA ARG A 22 0.47 -10.02 -2.67
C ARG A 22 1.76 -9.25 -2.91
N ALA A 23 1.92 -8.63 -4.08
CA ALA A 23 3.09 -7.83 -4.41
C ALA A 23 3.24 -6.64 -3.43
N ALA A 24 2.17 -5.90 -3.16
CA ALA A 24 2.17 -4.80 -2.21
C ALA A 24 2.57 -5.25 -0.80
N LYS A 25 2.05 -6.40 -0.33
CA LYS A 25 2.41 -6.96 0.98
C LYS A 25 3.89 -7.34 1.05
N ALA A 26 4.42 -7.96 0.01
CA ALA A 26 5.83 -8.35 -0.06
C ALA A 26 6.76 -7.12 -0.05
N ALA A 27 6.46 -6.11 -0.88
CA ALA A 27 7.21 -4.86 -0.94
C ALA A 27 7.20 -4.13 0.42
N HIS A 28 6.03 -4.02 1.06
CA HIS A 28 5.91 -3.38 2.37
C HIS A 28 6.69 -4.13 3.45
N SER A 29 6.58 -5.46 3.49
CA SER A 29 7.31 -6.27 4.47
C SER A 29 8.83 -6.19 4.27
N LEU A 30 9.29 -6.21 3.02
CA LEU A 30 10.70 -6.08 2.70
C LEU A 30 11.22 -4.73 3.14
N ALA A 31 10.52 -3.65 2.77
CA ALA A 31 10.89 -2.29 3.11
C ALA A 31 11.05 -2.07 4.62
N ARG A 32 10.11 -2.60 5.42
CA ARG A 32 10.22 -2.55 6.88
C ARG A 32 11.41 -3.35 7.43
N LYS A 33 11.71 -4.50 6.84
CA LYS A 33 12.84 -5.36 7.25
C LYS A 33 14.19 -4.70 6.94
N THR A 34 14.31 -4.10 5.76
CA THR A 34 15.55 -3.45 5.28
C THR A 34 15.67 -1.99 5.70
N LYS A 35 14.68 -1.45 6.42
CA LYS A 35 14.59 -0.02 6.78
C LYS A 35 14.68 0.90 5.55
N THR A 36 14.15 0.44 4.42
CA THR A 36 14.05 1.24 3.20
C THR A 36 12.67 1.89 3.10
N PRO A 37 12.56 3.10 2.54
CA PRO A 37 11.28 3.74 2.35
C PRO A 37 10.42 2.98 1.32
N CYS A 38 9.11 3.06 1.47
CA CYS A 38 8.15 2.51 0.52
C CYS A 38 7.07 3.56 0.28
N TYR A 39 7.08 4.20 -0.89
CA TYR A 39 6.20 5.33 -1.18
C TYR A 39 4.96 4.90 -1.97
N ILE A 40 3.82 5.51 -1.65
CA ILE A 40 2.60 5.42 -2.45
C ILE A 40 2.05 6.81 -2.72
N TRP A 41 1.29 6.94 -3.81
CA TRP A 41 0.43 8.10 -4.01
C TRP A 41 -0.89 7.89 -3.29
N LYS A 42 -1.23 8.80 -2.36
CA LYS A 42 -2.47 8.75 -1.59
C LYS A 42 -2.98 10.17 -1.37
N ASP A 43 -4.23 10.42 -1.75
CA ASP A 43 -4.90 11.71 -1.54
C ASP A 43 -4.10 12.92 -2.09
N GLY A 44 -3.51 12.76 -3.29
CA GLY A 44 -2.71 13.81 -3.93
C GLY A 44 -1.32 14.01 -3.34
N LYS A 45 -0.87 13.14 -2.43
CA LYS A 45 0.41 13.23 -1.74
C LYS A 45 1.20 11.94 -1.84
N ILE A 46 2.52 12.06 -1.79
CA ILE A 46 3.42 10.91 -1.64
C ILE A 46 3.50 10.58 -0.15
N VAL A 47 3.22 9.33 0.21
CA VAL A 47 3.23 8.85 1.60
C VAL A 47 4.20 7.68 1.73
N ASN A 48 5.12 7.74 2.70
CA ASN A 48 5.94 6.60 3.07
C ASN A 48 5.12 5.63 3.95
N VAL A 49 4.79 4.45 3.43
CA VAL A 49 4.03 3.44 4.17
C VAL A 49 4.90 2.48 4.97
N ALA A 50 6.21 2.46 4.74
CA ALA A 50 7.14 1.64 5.53
C ALA A 50 7.54 2.30 6.85
N GLU A 51 7.30 3.60 7.00
CA GLU A 51 7.58 4.37 8.21
C GLU A 51 6.70 3.91 9.38
N ARG A 52 7.29 3.85 10.58
CA ARG A 52 6.58 3.42 11.78
C ARG A 52 5.65 4.57 12.22
N GLN A 53 4.41 4.26 12.61
CA GLN A 53 3.46 5.29 13.09
C GLN A 53 3.95 6.06 14.33
N SER A 54 4.91 5.52 15.10
CA SER A 54 5.60 6.24 16.17
C SER A 54 6.41 7.41 15.63
N ASP A 55 7.02 7.26 14.45
CA ASP A 55 7.96 8.19 13.87
C ASP A 55 7.19 9.36 13.22
N LEU A 56 6.01 9.07 12.65
CA LEU A 56 5.04 10.05 12.14
C LEU A 56 4.47 10.99 13.22
N LYS A 57 4.43 10.58 14.50
CA LYS A 57 3.90 11.39 15.60
C LYS A 57 4.91 12.40 16.15
N THR A 58 6.20 12.23 15.86
CA THR A 58 7.26 13.16 16.27
C THR A 58 7.33 14.41 15.36
N GLY A 59 6.59 14.44 14.24
CA GLY A 59 6.55 15.58 13.30
C GLY A 59 5.35 16.52 13.46
N ARG A 60 4.52 16.39 14.50
CA ARG A 60 3.48 17.38 14.85
C ARG A 60 3.72 17.86 16.29
N ASN A 61 4.49 18.93 16.44
CA ASN A 61 4.34 19.98 17.44
C ASN A 61 5.57 20.89 17.37
N ASP A 62 5.39 22.11 16.86
CA ASP A 62 5.63 23.38 17.57
C ASP A 62 4.86 24.49 16.82
#